data_AF-T0YIH8-F1
#
_entry.id   AF-T0YIH8-F1
#
_cell.length_a   1.000
_cell.length_b   1.000
_cell.length_c   1.000
_cell.angle_alpha   90.00
_cell.angle_beta   90.00
_cell.angle_gamma   90.00
#
_symmetry.space_group_name_H-M   'P 1'
#
loop_
_entity.id
_entity.type
_entity.pdbx_description
1 polymer ?
#
loop_
_entity_poly.entity_id
_entity_poly.type
_entity_poly.pdbx_seq_one_letter_code
_entity_poly.pdbx_strand_id
1 'polypeptide(L)'
;SILEAVGSVMTNKYAEGYPGRRYYAGCEAVDQVETLAIERARLLFGAEHVNVQPHSGSQANMAVYLSSIRPGDTILGMDLS
;
A
#
# COMPACT_ATOMS: atom_id res chain seq x y z
N SER A 1 -11.72 -12.02 12.05
CA SER A 1 -10.48 -12.73 11.68
C SER A 1 -10.00 -12.22 10.31
N ILE A 2 -8.78 -12.55 9.86
CA ILE A 2 -8.20 -12.02 8.60
C ILE A 2 -9.06 -12.38 7.38
N LEU A 3 -9.46 -13.65 7.25
CA LEU A 3 -10.22 -14.12 6.09
C LEU A 3 -11.62 -13.50 6.01
N GLU A 4 -12.28 -13.24 7.15
CA GLU A 4 -13.57 -12.54 7.19
C GLU A 4 -13.46 -11.10 6.68
N ALA A 5 -12.37 -10.39 6.99
CA ALA A 5 -12.15 -9.04 6.50
C ALA A 5 -11.88 -9.01 4.99
N VAL A 6 -11.03 -9.93 4.50
CA VAL A 6 -10.71 -10.06 3.06
C VAL A 6 -11.95 -10.45 2.23
N GLY A 7 -12.82 -11.31 2.78
CA GLY A 7 -14.07 -11.72 2.15
C GLY A 7 -15.25 -10.74 2.32
N SER A 8 -15.01 -9.54 2.85
CA SER A 8 -16.07 -8.56 3.13
C SER A 8 -16.44 -7.72 1.89
N VAL A 9 -17.49 -6.91 2.03
CA VAL A 9 -17.97 -5.98 0.99
C VAL A 9 -16.95 -4.89 0.60
N MET A 10 -15.84 -4.77 1.34
CA MET A 10 -14.78 -3.79 1.04
C MET A 10 -14.17 -3.99 -0.35
N THR A 11 -14.20 -5.21 -0.88
CA THR A 11 -13.73 -5.51 -2.25
C THR A 11 -14.53 -4.81 -3.36
N ASN A 12 -15.77 -4.38 -3.07
CA ASN A 12 -16.64 -3.75 -4.06
C ASN A 12 -16.28 -2.29 -4.34
N LYS A 13 -15.45 -1.67 -3.50
CA LYS A 13 -15.22 -0.23 -3.56
C LYS A 13 -13.94 0.10 -4.35
N TYR A 14 -14.10 0.84 -5.44
CA TYR A 14 -12.99 1.49 -6.12
C TYR A 14 -12.61 2.79 -5.38
N ALA A 15 -11.36 2.91 -4.94
CA ALA A 15 -10.90 3.98 -4.05
C ALA A 15 -9.50 4.53 -4.44
N GLU A 16 -9.31 4.81 -5.73
CA GLU A 16 -8.05 5.37 -6.23
C GLU A 16 -7.71 6.71 -5.55
N GLY A 17 -6.42 6.92 -5.27
CA GLY A 17 -5.89 8.06 -4.52
C GLY A 17 -5.47 7.66 -3.10
N TYR A 18 -5.43 8.63 -2.20
CA TYR A 18 -5.09 8.44 -0.79
C TYR A 18 -6.24 8.92 0.12
N PRO A 19 -6.28 8.53 1.41
CA PRO A 19 -7.31 9.02 2.33
C PRO A 19 -7.47 10.55 2.30
N GLY A 20 -8.71 11.02 2.17
CA GLY A 20 -9.03 12.45 2.03
C GLY A 20 -8.69 13.09 0.67
N ARG A 21 -8.06 12.35 -0.25
CA ARG A 21 -7.70 12.79 -1.61
C ARG A 21 -7.99 11.68 -2.63
N ARG A 22 -9.27 11.30 -2.73
CA ARG A 22 -9.75 10.25 -3.63
C ARG A 22 -10.23 10.83 -4.95
N TYR A 23 -10.08 10.06 -6.03
CA TYR A 23 -10.67 10.39 -7.33
C TYR A 23 -12.17 10.08 -7.40
N TYR A 24 -12.67 9.23 -6.50
CA TYR A 24 -14.06 8.78 -6.45
C TYR A 24 -14.72 9.12 -5.11
N ALA A 25 -16.02 9.48 -5.17
CA ALA A 25 -16.83 9.77 -3.98
C ALA A 25 -17.19 8.49 -3.19
N GLY A 26 -17.62 8.63 -1.93
CA GLY A 26 -18.13 7.53 -1.11
C GLY A 26 -17.05 6.58 -0.58
N CYS A 27 -15.86 7.12 -0.27
CA CYS A 27 -14.70 6.35 0.20
C CYS A 27 -14.50 6.42 1.72
N GLU A 28 -15.43 7.00 2.49
CA GLU A 28 -15.28 7.31 3.90
C GLU A 28 -14.92 6.07 4.75
N ALA A 29 -15.53 4.92 4.44
CA ALA A 29 -15.22 3.66 5.12
C ALA A 29 -13.84 3.12 4.73
N VAL A 30 -13.43 3.24 3.46
CA VAL A 30 -12.11 2.79 3.00
C VAL A 30 -11.01 3.68 3.57
N ASP A 31 -11.23 4.99 3.65
CA ASP A 31 -10.30 5.95 4.23
C ASP A 31 -10.02 5.64 5.70
N GLN A 32 -11.04 5.28 6.47
CA GLN A 32 -10.86 4.84 7.86
C GLN A 32 -10.02 3.57 7.96
N VAL A 33 -10.30 2.56 7.13
CA VAL A 33 -9.55 1.29 7.12
C VAL A 33 -8.10 1.50 6.70
N GLU A 34 -7.86 2.29 5.64
CA GLU A 34 -6.51 2.56 5.15
C GLU A 34 -5.70 3.41 6.15
N THR A 35 -6.31 4.42 6.77
CA THR A 35 -5.67 5.22 7.81
C THR A 35 -5.28 4.37 9.01
N LEU A 36 -6.17 3.49 9.48
CA LEU A 36 -5.90 2.58 10.59
C LEU A 36 -4.77 1.60 10.26
N ALA A 37 -4.71 1.10 9.02
CA ALA A 37 -3.63 0.23 8.58
C ALA A 37 -2.28 0.95 8.56
N ILE A 38 -2.23 2.18 8.05
CA ILE A 38 -1.03 3.03 8.05
C ILE A 38 -0.56 3.29 9.48
N GLU A 39 -1.44 3.72 10.38
CA GLU A 39 -1.10 4.02 11.78
C GLU A 39 -0.54 2.80 12.52
N ARG A 40 -1.18 1.64 12.35
CA ARG A 40 -0.73 0.39 12.95
C ARG A 40 0.64 -0.04 12.43
N ALA A 41 0.87 0.06 11.13
CA ALA A 41 2.16 -0.27 10.54
C ALA A 41 3.27 0.70 11.00
N ARG A 42 2.98 2.01 11.05
CA ARG A 42 3.90 3.03 11.58
C ARG A 42 4.28 2.74 13.02
N LEU A 43 3.30 2.43 13.87
CA LEU A 43 3.53 2.10 15.28
C LEU A 43 4.34 0.80 15.43
N LEU A 44 4.01 -0.24 14.67
CA LEU A 44 4.66 -1.55 14.76
C LEU A 44 6.14 -1.52 14.37
N PHE A 45 6.48 -0.76 13.33
CA PHE A 45 7.85 -0.72 12.78
C PHE A 45 8.63 0.54 13.12
N GLY A 46 8.03 1.49 13.86
CA GLY A 46 8.65 2.79 14.16
C GLY A 46 8.88 3.64 12.89
N ALA A 47 8.03 3.50 11.88
CA ALA A 47 8.20 4.15 10.59
C ALA A 47 7.59 5.56 10.55
N GLU A 48 8.29 6.50 9.90
CA GLU A 48 7.77 7.85 9.67
C GLU A 48 6.62 7.85 8.64
N HIS A 49 6.72 7.03 7.59
CA HIS A 49 5.73 6.92 6.53
C HIS A 49 5.50 5.46 6.14
N VAL A 50 4.27 5.13 5.74
CA VAL A 50 3.89 3.80 5.23
C VAL A 50 2.91 3.95 4.07
N ASN A 51 3.11 3.19 3.01
CA ASN A 51 2.12 2.94 1.96
C ASN A 51 1.65 1.49 2.06
N VAL A 52 0.34 1.28 2.23
CA VAL A 52 -0.31 -0.04 2.41
C VAL A 52 -1.06 -0.54 1.17
N GLN A 53 -0.91 0.13 0.03
CA GLN A 53 -1.64 -0.19 -1.21
C GLN A 53 -1.00 -1.27 -2.11
N PRO A 54 0.32 -1.56 -2.09
CA PRO A 54 0.88 -2.61 -2.96
C PRO A 54 0.22 -3.97 -2.75
N HIS A 55 -0.20 -4.63 -3.84
CA HIS A 55 -0.92 -5.91 -3.76
C HIS A 55 -0.04 -7.10 -3.37
N SER A 56 1.28 -6.98 -3.52
CA SER A 56 2.25 -8.02 -3.19
C SER A 56 3.66 -7.44 -3.03
N GLY A 57 4.59 -8.25 -2.52
CA GLY A 57 5.98 -7.83 -2.31
C GLY A 57 6.69 -7.39 -3.61
N SER A 58 6.49 -8.10 -4.72
CA SER A 58 7.11 -7.73 -5.99
C SER A 58 6.63 -6.36 -6.50
N GLN A 59 5.35 -6.03 -6.31
CA GLN A 59 4.80 -4.73 -6.68
C GLN A 59 5.29 -3.62 -5.74
N ALA A 60 5.48 -3.91 -4.45
CA ALA A 60 6.08 -2.96 -3.51
C ALA A 60 7.51 -2.59 -3.91
N ASN A 61 8.35 -3.58 -4.26
CA ASN A 61 9.70 -3.33 -4.77
C ASN A 61 9.66 -2.50 -6.06
N MET A 62 8.75 -2.81 -6.99
CA MET A 62 8.58 -2.04 -8.22
C MET A 62 8.20 -0.58 -7.95
N ALA A 63 7.31 -0.31 -6.98
CA ALA A 63 6.95 1.06 -6.59
C ALA A 63 8.17 1.85 -6.06
N VAL A 64 9.08 1.19 -5.33
CA VAL A 64 10.33 1.82 -4.87
C VAL A 64 11.25 2.11 -6.05
N TYR A 65 11.44 1.17 -6.96
CA TYR A 65 12.32 1.37 -8.12
C TYR A 65 11.80 2.49 -9.03
N LEU A 66 10.50 2.46 -9.39
CA LEU A 66 9.90 3.45 -10.26
C LEU A 66 9.86 4.86 -9.64
N SER A 67 9.93 4.97 -8.30
CA SER A 67 9.97 6.27 -7.62
C SER A 67 11.39 6.80 -7.38
N SER A 68 12.39 5.93 -7.32
CA SER A 68 13.74 6.28 -6.83
C SER A 68 14.83 6.23 -7.89
N ILE A 69 14.63 5.49 -8.99
CA ILE A 69 15.65 5.27 -10.03
C ILE A 69 15.05 5.36 -11.44
N ARG A 70 15.90 5.47 -12.46
CA ARG A 70 15.53 5.54 -13.87
C ARG A 70 15.90 4.24 -14.61
N PRO A 71 15.24 3.96 -15.75
CA PRO A 71 15.69 2.89 -16.64
C PRO A 71 17.18 3.06 -17.01
N GLY A 72 17.98 2.02 -16.76
CA GLY A 72 19.43 2.01 -16.99
C GLY A 72 20.27 2.23 -15.74
N ASP A 73 19.69 2.67 -14.62
CA ASP A 73 20.40 2.76 -13.35
C ASP A 73 20.73 1.35 -12.81
N THR A 74 21.83 1.23 -12.06
CA THR A 74 22.31 -0.05 -11.51
C THR A 74 21.72 -0.29 -10.12
N ILE A 75 21.21 -1.51 -9.88
CA ILE A 75 20.77 -2.00 -8.57
C ILE A 75 21.68 -3.15 -8.15
N LEU A 76 22.17 -3.14 -6.90
CA LEU A 76 22.87 -4.28 -6.32
C LEU A 76 21.87 -5.10 -5.49
N GLY A 77 21.75 -6.39 -5.82
CA GLY A 77 20.93 -7.36 -5.09
C GLY A 77 21.77 -8.54 -4.61
N MET A 78 21.24 -9.27 -3.62
CA MET A 78 21.80 -10.58 -3.26
C MET A 78 21.55 -11.58 -4.39
N ASP A 79 22.47 -12.51 -4.57
CA ASP A 79 22.33 -13.58 -5.55
C ASP A 79 21.17 -14.52 -5.16
N LEU A 80 20.50 -15.07 -6.17
CA LEU A 80 19.37 -15.99 -6.02
C LEU A 80 19.78 -17.46 -6.16
N SER A 81 21.03 -17.71 -6.53
CA SER A 81 21.54 -19.04 -6.86
C SER A 81 21.77 -19.95 -5.64
#